data_AF-A0A2V7ILQ0-F1
#
_entry.id   AF-A0A2V7ILQ0-F1
#
_cell.length_a   1.000
_cell.length_b   1.000
_cell.length_c   1.000
_cell.angle_alpha   90.00
_cell.angle_beta   90.00
_cell.angle_gamma   90.00
#
_symmetry.space_group_name_H-M   'P 1'
#
loop_
_entity.id
_entity.type
_entity.pdbx_description
1 polymer ?
#
loop_
_entity_poly.entity_id
_entity_poly.type
_entity_poly.pdbx_seq_one_letter_code
_entity_poly.pdbx_strand_id
1 'polypeptide(L)'
;MRLSELLTPNRIRIPLHARDKEGVLRELVELILPEDDGTAGGGGGGGGGGPGQAEEVLGAILERERQFPTGIGYGVAVPHGKTPALSTLGLVAGTTVDPVAYETVDGEPVRIFFML
;
A
#
# COMPACT_ATOMS: atom_id res chain seq x y z
N MET A 1 -3.00 -4.45 -20.70
CA MET A 1 -2.54 -4.83 -19.36
C MET A 1 -3.51 -5.81 -18.76
N ARG A 2 -3.00 -6.91 -18.22
CA ARG A 2 -3.76 -7.90 -17.45
C ARG A 2 -3.40 -7.75 -15.97
N LEU A 3 -4.35 -8.05 -15.08
CA LEU A 3 -4.09 -8.05 -13.63
C LEU A 3 -2.90 -8.94 -13.25
N SER A 4 -2.77 -10.09 -13.92
CA SER A 4 -1.67 -11.05 -13.75
C SER A 4 -0.29 -10.50 -14.15
N GLU A 5 -0.23 -9.41 -14.91
CA GLU A 5 1.02 -8.73 -15.26
C GLU A 5 1.43 -7.72 -14.17
N LEU A 6 0.48 -7.23 -13.37
CA LEU A 6 0.70 -6.21 -12.35
C LEU A 6 0.84 -6.78 -10.94
N LEU A 7 0.05 -7.80 -10.59
CA LEU A 7 0.07 -8.45 -9.27
C LEU A 7 0.84 -9.77 -9.34
N THR A 8 2.13 -9.72 -9.02
CA THR A 8 3.01 -10.88 -8.91
C THR A 8 3.18 -11.29 -7.43
N PRO A 9 3.70 -12.50 -7.13
CA PRO A 9 3.92 -12.92 -5.73
C PRO A 9 4.74 -11.92 -4.90
N ASN A 10 5.73 -11.25 -5.49
CA ASN A 10 6.55 -10.25 -4.79
C ASN A 10 5.79 -8.94 -4.49
N ARG A 11 4.60 -8.76 -5.05
CA ARG A 11 3.71 -7.63 -4.79
C ARG A 11 2.55 -8.00 -3.87
N ILE A 12 2.65 -9.15 -3.19
CA ILE A 12 1.67 -9.64 -2.23
C ILE A 12 2.34 -9.82 -0.87
N ARG A 13 1.79 -9.21 0.20
CA ARG A 13 2.27 -9.41 1.58
C ARG A 13 1.18 -10.02 2.45
N ILE A 14 1.49 -11.18 3.04
CA ILE A 14 0.60 -11.92 3.94
C ILE A 14 1.42 -12.45 5.14
N PRO A 15 1.16 -12.02 6.38
CA PRO A 15 0.24 -10.94 6.75
C PRO A 15 0.88 -9.54 6.58
N LEU A 16 0.03 -8.53 6.45
CA LEU A 16 0.32 -7.15 6.85
C LEU A 16 0.25 -7.09 8.38
N HIS A 17 1.23 -6.46 9.01
CA HIS A 17 1.42 -6.51 10.47
C HIS A 17 0.84 -5.30 11.21
N ALA A 18 0.71 -4.18 10.51
CA ALA A 18 0.10 -2.97 11.00
C ALA A 18 -1.36 -3.21 11.43
N ARG A 19 -1.77 -2.48 12.46
CA ARG A 19 -3.08 -2.62 13.12
C ARG A 19 -3.96 -1.39 13.00
N ASP A 20 -3.48 -0.39 12.29
CA ASP A 20 -4.20 0.83 11.97
C ASP A 20 -4.07 1.14 10.48
N LYS A 21 -4.97 2.02 10.01
CA LYS A 21 -5.06 2.42 8.60
C LYS A 21 -3.74 2.94 8.05
N GLU A 22 -3.10 3.88 8.76
CA GLU A 22 -1.90 4.54 8.26
C GLU A 22 -0.72 3.57 8.14
N GLY A 23 -0.53 2.71 9.14
CA GLY A 23 0.50 1.68 9.13
C GLY A 23 0.29 0.68 7.99
N VAL A 24 -0.95 0.26 7.71
CA VAL A 24 -1.25 -0.62 6.57
C VAL A 24 -0.91 0.04 5.25
N LEU A 25 -1.28 1.32 5.06
CA LEU A 25 -0.94 2.06 3.85
C LEU A 25 0.57 2.20 3.67
N ARG A 26 1.31 2.46 4.75
CA ARG A 26 2.77 2.54 4.73
C ARG A 26 3.41 1.21 4.31
N GLU A 27 2.97 0.08 4.87
CA GLU A 27 3.47 -1.24 4.46
C GLU A 27 3.20 -1.56 2.98
N LEU A 28 2.05 -1.14 2.45
CA LEU A 28 1.72 -1.31 1.03
C LEU A 28 2.60 -0.42 0.15
N VAL A 29 2.91 0.81 0.59
CA VAL A 29 3.84 1.71 -0.11
C VAL A 29 5.25 1.13 -0.14
N GLU A 30 5.76 0.62 0.97
CA GLU A 30 7.05 -0.07 1.01
C GLU A 30 7.11 -1.25 0.02
N LEU A 31 5.99 -1.94 -0.20
CA LEU A 31 5.91 -3.10 -1.08
C LEU A 31 5.91 -2.74 -2.57
N ILE A 32 5.45 -1.54 -2.95
CA ILE A 32 5.41 -1.13 -4.37
C ILE A 32 6.72 -0.50 -4.84
N LEU A 33 7.52 0.03 -3.92
CA LEU A 33 8.77 0.69 -4.25
C LEU A 33 9.87 -0.33 -4.61
N PRO A 34 10.75 -0.01 -5.57
CA PRO A 34 11.83 -0.90 -6.00
C PRO A 34 12.92 -1.01 -4.93
N GLU A 35 13.42 -2.22 -4.67
CA GLU A 35 14.59 -2.43 -3.77
C GLU A 35 15.77 -1.50 -4.15
N ASP A 36 16.35 -0.81 -3.17
CA ASP A 36 17.49 0.08 -3.36
C ASP A 36 18.67 -0.81 -3.74
N ASP A 37 19.40 -0.45 -4.79
CA ASP A 37 20.50 -1.25 -5.36
C ASP A 37 21.75 -1.35 -4.45
N GLY A 38 21.62 -1.03 -3.16
CA GLY A 38 22.64 -1.27 -2.15
C GLY A 38 23.80 -0.27 -2.14
N THR A 39 23.70 0.86 -2.85
CA THR A 39 24.80 1.85 -2.88
C THR A 39 24.80 2.88 -1.74
N ALA A 40 23.80 2.87 -0.86
CA ALA A 40 23.79 3.66 0.38
C ALA A 40 23.75 2.74 1.61
N GLY A 41 24.85 2.73 2.38
CA GLY A 41 25.06 1.80 3.48
C GLY A 41 24.12 1.98 4.67
N GLY A 42 23.90 0.85 5.37
CA GLY A 42 23.60 0.82 6.81
C GLY A 42 22.21 0.35 7.21
N GLY A 43 22.06 -0.96 7.41
CA GLY A 43 21.35 -1.51 8.56
C GLY A 43 19.82 -1.60 8.52
N GLY A 44 19.32 -2.77 8.09
CA GLY A 44 18.15 -3.42 8.70
C GLY A 44 16.75 -3.01 8.21
N GLY A 45 16.14 -3.88 7.40
CA GLY A 45 14.68 -3.99 7.30
C GLY A 45 14.01 -3.32 6.10
N GLY A 46 14.23 -3.87 4.91
CA GLY A 46 13.21 -4.06 3.85
C GLY A 46 12.41 -2.85 3.33
N GLY A 47 12.71 -2.44 2.10
CA GLY A 47 11.90 -1.51 1.31
C GLY A 47 12.81 -0.52 0.61
N GLY A 48 13.12 -0.77 -0.64
CA GLY A 48 13.91 0.17 -1.41
C GLY A 48 13.11 1.34 -1.92
N GLY A 49 13.79 2.46 -2.11
CA GLY A 49 13.17 3.74 -2.37
C GLY A 49 13.64 4.69 -1.29
N GLY A 50 14.34 5.75 -1.69
CA GLY A 50 14.82 6.74 -0.74
C GLY A 50 13.66 7.31 0.10
N PRO A 51 13.90 7.73 1.35
CA PRO A 51 12.90 8.24 2.32
C PRO A 51 12.30 9.61 1.92
N GLY A 52 12.24 9.94 0.64
CA GLY A 52 11.38 10.98 0.10
C GLY A 52 10.36 10.42 -0.89
N GLN A 53 10.68 9.32 -1.58
CA GLN A 53 9.79 8.72 -2.58
C GLN A 53 8.61 8.00 -1.90
N ALA A 54 8.87 7.30 -0.79
CA ALA A 54 7.83 6.62 -0.02
C ALA A 54 6.80 7.62 0.54
N GLU A 55 7.27 8.75 1.05
CA GLU A 55 6.49 9.82 1.62
C GLU A 55 5.64 10.51 0.54
N GLU A 56 6.19 10.69 -0.67
CA GLU A 56 5.44 11.25 -1.80
C GLU A 56 4.32 10.30 -2.26
N VAL A 57 4.60 9.00 -2.36
CA VAL A 57 3.57 8.00 -2.70
C VAL A 57 2.51 7.92 -1.61
N LEU A 58 2.90 7.78 -0.34
CA LEU A 58 1.99 7.73 0.79
C LEU A 58 1.15 9.01 0.89
N GLY A 59 1.76 10.18 0.68
CA GLY A 59 1.08 11.46 0.64
C GLY A 59 -0.02 11.51 -0.42
N ALA A 60 0.26 11.00 -1.63
CA ALA A 60 -0.74 10.92 -2.70
C ALA A 60 -1.90 9.97 -2.37
N ILE A 61 -1.63 8.82 -1.74
CA ILE A 61 -2.67 7.89 -1.26
C ILE A 61 -3.54 8.56 -0.21
N LEU A 62 -2.92 9.16 0.82
CA LEU A 62 -3.64 9.82 1.92
C LEU A 62 -4.47 11.01 1.42
N GLU A 63 -3.99 11.75 0.44
CA GLU A 63 -4.75 12.83 -0.17
C GLU A 63 -5.98 12.33 -0.90
N ARG A 64 -5.86 11.22 -1.64
CA ARG A 64 -7.02 10.59 -2.27
C ARG A 64 -8.00 10.06 -1.23
N GLU A 65 -7.50 9.45 -0.16
CA GLU A 65 -8.29 8.89 0.93
C GLU A 65 -9.13 9.94 1.66
N ARG A 66 -8.61 11.17 1.81
CA ARG A 66 -9.31 12.29 2.44
C ARG A 66 -10.54 12.79 1.66
N GLN A 67 -10.57 12.58 0.34
CA GLN A 67 -11.69 13.02 -0.49
C GLN A 67 -12.92 12.13 -0.26
N PHE A 68 -12.71 10.82 -0.35
CA PHE A 68 -13.70 9.80 -0.09
C PHE A 68 -12.99 8.52 0.35
N PRO A 69 -13.53 7.80 1.36
CA PRO A 69 -12.96 6.53 1.79
C PRO A 69 -12.78 5.55 0.64
N THR A 70 -11.67 4.82 0.66
CA THR A 70 -11.43 3.76 -0.34
C THR A 70 -11.79 2.37 0.17
N GLY A 71 -12.36 2.29 1.38
CA GLY A 71 -13.01 1.09 1.89
C GLY A 71 -14.33 0.83 1.16
N ILE A 72 -14.38 -0.23 0.36
CA ILE A 72 -15.54 -0.53 -0.49
C ILE A 72 -16.58 -1.43 0.21
N GLY A 73 -16.29 -1.80 1.46
CA GLY A 73 -17.10 -2.71 2.26
C GLY A 73 -16.69 -4.18 2.12
N TYR A 74 -17.40 -5.06 2.81
CA TYR A 74 -17.17 -6.52 2.83
C TYR A 74 -15.73 -6.90 3.23
N GLY A 75 -15.10 -6.10 4.08
CA GLY A 75 -13.72 -6.31 4.52
C GLY A 75 -12.64 -5.97 3.50
N VAL A 76 -12.96 -5.18 2.45
CA VAL A 76 -12.05 -4.82 1.37
C VAL A 76 -11.82 -3.30 1.28
N ALA A 77 -10.57 -2.89 1.09
CA ALA A 77 -10.22 -1.54 0.67
C ALA A 77 -9.39 -1.54 -0.62
N VAL A 78 -9.55 -0.49 -1.42
CA VAL A 78 -8.78 -0.25 -2.65
C VAL A 78 -8.08 1.12 -2.59
N PRO A 79 -7.09 1.32 -1.70
CA PRO A 79 -6.38 2.60 -1.61
C PRO A 79 -5.68 2.88 -2.93
N HIS A 80 -5.72 4.11 -3.41
CA HIS A 80 -5.09 4.44 -4.69
C HIS A 80 -4.65 5.89 -4.75
N GLY A 81 -3.68 6.17 -5.61
CA GLY A 81 -3.04 7.48 -5.67
C GLY A 81 -2.35 7.72 -7.00
N LYS A 82 -2.17 8.99 -7.34
CA LYS A 82 -1.41 9.39 -8.53
C LYS A 82 -0.29 10.32 -8.10
N THR A 83 0.93 9.96 -8.44
CA THR A 83 2.12 10.71 -8.09
C THR A 83 3.14 10.65 -9.23
N PRO A 84 3.92 11.72 -9.50
CA PRO A 84 5.04 11.66 -10.42
C PRO A 84 6.22 10.83 -9.88
N ALA A 85 6.24 10.48 -8.58
CA ALA A 85 7.23 9.60 -7.97
C ALA A 85 7.31 8.20 -8.62
N LEU A 86 6.21 7.74 -9.24
CA LEU A 86 6.12 6.47 -9.94
C LEU A 86 5.84 6.69 -11.43
N SER A 87 6.76 6.24 -12.28
CA SER A 87 6.66 6.39 -13.74
C SER A 87 5.75 5.35 -14.41
N THR A 88 5.36 4.30 -13.67
CA THR A 88 4.53 3.20 -14.16
C THR A 88 3.45 2.84 -13.16
N LEU A 89 2.31 2.33 -13.64
CA LEU A 89 1.25 1.81 -12.80
C LEU A 89 1.76 0.67 -11.90
N GLY A 90 1.59 0.85 -10.60
CA GLY A 90 1.84 -0.15 -9.58
C GLY A 90 0.56 -0.85 -9.15
N LEU A 91 0.69 -2.09 -8.67
CA LEU A 91 -0.38 -2.75 -7.93
C LEU A 91 0.25 -3.67 -6.88
N VAL A 92 -0.15 -3.52 -5.63
CA VAL A 92 0.19 -4.45 -4.54
C VAL A 92 -1.07 -4.91 -3.84
N ALA A 93 -0.97 -6.04 -3.14
CA ALA A 93 -2.05 -6.53 -2.30
C ALA A 93 -1.53 -7.07 -0.97
N GLY A 94 -2.41 -7.17 0.01
CA GLY A 94 -2.08 -7.84 1.25
C GLY A 94 -3.30 -8.08 2.13
N THR A 95 -3.09 -8.92 3.15
CA THR A 95 -4.12 -9.20 4.14
C THR A 95 -3.58 -9.02 5.55
N THR A 96 -4.31 -8.34 6.42
CA THR A 96 -3.95 -8.25 7.84
C THR A 96 -4.31 -9.55 8.57
N VAL A 97 -3.69 -9.78 9.74
CA VAL A 97 -4.07 -10.90 10.61
C VAL A 97 -5.50 -10.68 11.11
N ASP A 98 -5.70 -9.56 11.81
CA ASP A 98 -6.97 -9.09 12.34
C ASP A 98 -7.53 -7.95 11.46
N PRO A 99 -8.86 -7.80 11.33
CA PRO A 99 -9.45 -6.65 10.64
C PRO A 99 -9.02 -5.32 11.27
N VAL A 100 -8.75 -4.33 10.42
CA VAL A 100 -8.28 -2.99 10.79
C VAL A 100 -9.43 -1.99 10.68
N ALA A 101 -9.54 -1.10 11.66
CA ALA A 101 -10.48 0.02 11.60
C ALA A 101 -10.16 0.89 10.38
N TYR A 102 -11.15 1.05 9.50
CA TYR A 102 -11.01 1.72 8.22
C TYR A 102 -12.36 2.32 7.85
N GLU A 103 -12.38 3.51 7.25
CA GLU A 103 -13.62 4.10 6.76
C GLU A 103 -14.11 3.33 5.53
N THR A 104 -15.30 2.73 5.64
CA THR A 104 -15.93 1.93 4.59
C THR A 104 -17.36 2.40 4.34
N VAL A 105 -17.92 2.00 3.19
CA VAL A 105 -19.32 2.32 2.84
C VAL A 105 -20.36 1.57 3.68
N ASP A 106 -19.99 0.44 4.28
CA ASP A 106 -20.84 -0.41 5.14
C ASP A 106 -20.52 -0.27 6.63
N GLY A 107 -19.43 0.41 7.00
CA GLY A 107 -18.99 0.60 8.38
C GLY A 107 -18.20 -0.59 8.96
N GLU A 108 -17.95 -1.64 8.17
CA GLU A 108 -17.21 -2.81 8.60
C GLU A 108 -15.69 -2.59 8.52
N PRO A 109 -14.87 -3.21 9.40
CA PRO A 109 -13.41 -3.13 9.33
C PRO A 109 -12.86 -3.88 8.12
N VAL A 110 -11.64 -3.52 7.68
CA VAL A 110 -11.01 -4.06 6.47
C VAL A 110 -9.93 -5.08 6.80
N ARG A 111 -9.87 -6.18 6.05
CA ARG A 111 -8.82 -7.20 6.16
C ARG A 111 -8.05 -7.39 4.86
N ILE A 112 -8.63 -7.06 3.71
CA ILE A 112 -8.05 -7.30 2.38
C ILE A 112 -7.80 -5.96 1.71
N PHE A 113 -6.58 -5.75 1.23
CA PHE A 113 -6.16 -4.49 0.61
C PHE A 113 -5.60 -4.74 -0.78
N PHE A 114 -6.01 -3.90 -1.74
CA PHE A 114 -5.40 -3.78 -3.07
C PHE A 114 -5.02 -2.32 -3.31
N MET A 115 -3.73 -2.00 -3.36
CA MET A 115 -3.28 -0.61 -3.55
C MET A 115 -2.78 -0.36 -4.97
N LEU A 116 -3.22 0.74 -5.59
CA LEU A 116 -2.88 1.13 -6.97
C LEU A 116 -2.32 2.55 -7.09
#